data_AF-A0AAV7XJX4-F1
#
_entry.id   AF-A0AAV7XJX4-F1
#
_cell.length_a   1.000
_cell.length_b   1.000
_cell.length_c   1.000
_cell.angle_alpha   90.00
_cell.angle_beta   90.00
_cell.angle_gamma   90.00
#
_symmetry.space_group_name_H-M   'P 1'
#
loop_
_entity.id
_entity.type
_entity.pdbx_description
1 polymer ?
#
loop_
_entity_poly.entity_id
_entity_poly.type
_entity_poly.pdbx_seq_one_letter_code
_entity_poly.pdbx_strand_id
1 'polypeptide(L)'
;MKYPLLPYGDLPQAEDRSHDSNLAAMERNQFFEGQKGPSEVMLLEHFDLAKGNGMDDLHPFYEGVTAFLTDLLINSLGNPGQTLGVANRRMQQVRTPVQMSRKWFSIFKRANWKGSQWGYFIRYHAVLCFLDNNLPAHHVEHISMLSYALFVFSQDSIDPADLQRADQNIERFLALFQEYHGAENMRFNVHMLSHAAQSRRLWAPFWTTSTFNFESWNRQLGLWVTSPKSAADQVVARHFLKIYVHSAAHREDISEHVRNHISDQLFATKRKIAAQLEPEIFGLGSGKRRVASARQSQLLRGQGILNRDIVVYDRILRSCL
;
A
#
# COMPACT_ATOMS: atom_id res chain seq x y z
N MET A 1 13.31 -22.58 1.86
CA MET A 1 12.17 -23.50 1.66
C MET A 1 11.48 -23.14 0.35
N LYS A 2 11.14 -24.14 -0.46
CA LYS A 2 10.39 -23.97 -1.72
C LYS A 2 8.97 -24.50 -1.50
N TYR A 3 8.02 -23.95 -2.24
CA TYR A 3 6.59 -24.23 -2.03
C TYR A 3 5.93 -24.56 -3.37
N PRO A 4 6.32 -25.67 -4.02
CA PRO A 4 5.65 -26.10 -5.24
C PRO A 4 4.17 -26.34 -4.97
N LEU A 5 3.33 -26.10 -5.98
CA LEU A 5 1.94 -26.51 -5.93
C LEU A 5 1.90 -28.04 -5.88
N LEU A 6 1.36 -28.60 -4.79
CA LEU A 6 1.09 -30.02 -4.68
C LEU A 6 -0.18 -30.34 -5.49
N PRO A 7 -0.31 -31.56 -6.05
CA PRO A 7 -1.56 -32.00 -6.68
C PRO A 7 -2.73 -31.83 -5.71
N TYR A 8 -3.88 -31.39 -6.21
CA TYR A 8 -5.06 -31.04 -5.39
C TYR A 8 -5.53 -32.16 -4.44
N GLY A 9 -5.27 -33.43 -4.79
CA GLY A 9 -5.60 -34.59 -3.95
C GLY A 9 -4.66 -34.84 -2.77
N ASP A 10 -3.48 -34.22 -2.75
CA ASP A 10 -2.44 -34.42 -1.73
C ASP A 10 -2.29 -33.20 -0.79
N LEU A 11 -3.18 -32.20 -0.90
CA LEU A 11 -3.18 -31.02 -0.06
C LEU A 11 -4.02 -31.28 1.20
N PRO A 12 -3.44 -31.40 2.42
CA PRO A 12 -4.22 -31.41 3.65
C PRO A 12 -5.04 -30.11 3.75
N GLN A 13 -6.26 -30.14 4.32
CA GLN A 13 -7.05 -28.92 4.48
C GLN A 13 -6.24 -27.86 5.24
N ALA A 14 -6.32 -26.59 4.82
CA ALA A 14 -5.48 -25.51 5.36
C ALA A 14 -5.63 -25.31 6.89
N GLU A 15 -6.76 -25.74 7.46
CA GLU A 15 -7.05 -25.65 8.89
C GLU A 15 -6.31 -26.72 9.71
N ASP A 16 -6.02 -27.90 9.13
CA ASP A 16 -5.33 -29.01 9.82
C ASP A 16 -3.81 -28.79 9.97
N ARG A 17 -3.20 -27.91 9.16
CA ARG A 17 -1.73 -27.78 9.06
C ARG A 17 -1.06 -26.88 10.10
N SER A 18 -1.82 -26.12 10.89
CA SER A 18 -1.21 -25.09 11.75
C SER A 18 -0.96 -25.54 13.18
N HIS A 19 -1.91 -26.23 13.81
CA HIS A 19 -1.73 -26.66 15.20
C HIS A 19 -1.05 -28.03 15.27
N ASP A 20 -1.55 -29.01 14.51
CA ASP A 20 -1.08 -30.40 14.59
C ASP A 20 0.31 -30.58 13.96
N SER A 21 0.61 -29.91 12.84
CA SER A 21 1.94 -29.96 12.25
C SER A 21 3.00 -29.26 13.12
N ASN A 22 2.62 -28.21 13.87
CA ASN A 22 3.51 -27.59 14.85
C ASN A 22 3.75 -28.50 16.07
N LEU A 23 2.69 -29.15 16.60
CA LEU A 23 2.82 -30.15 17.67
C LEU A 23 3.69 -31.34 17.23
N ALA A 24 3.51 -31.84 16.00
CA ALA A 24 4.32 -32.91 15.45
C ALA A 24 5.79 -32.49 15.24
N ALA A 25 6.06 -31.25 14.82
CA ALA A 25 7.42 -30.71 14.80
C ALA A 25 8.04 -30.62 16.21
N MET A 26 7.25 -30.25 17.23
CA MET A 26 7.68 -30.22 18.63
C MET A 26 8.06 -31.61 19.14
N GLU A 27 7.17 -32.59 18.97
CA GLU A 27 7.40 -33.97 19.43
C GLU A 27 8.62 -34.60 18.77
N ARG A 28 8.87 -34.26 17.50
CA ARG A 28 9.97 -34.83 16.70
C ARG A 28 11.28 -34.06 16.83
N ASN A 29 11.26 -32.85 17.41
CA ASN A 29 12.38 -31.92 17.48
C ASN A 29 13.11 -31.73 16.12
N GLN A 30 12.33 -31.76 15.04
CA GLN A 30 12.78 -31.69 13.66
C GLN A 30 11.73 -30.95 12.82
N PHE A 31 12.13 -30.49 11.63
CA PHE A 31 11.19 -29.88 10.70
C PHE A 31 10.07 -30.85 10.34
N PHE A 32 8.82 -30.43 10.48
CA PHE A 32 7.65 -31.19 10.04
C PHE A 32 6.75 -30.29 9.19
N GLU A 33 6.46 -30.70 7.96
CA GLU A 33 5.69 -29.94 6.96
C GLU A 33 6.13 -28.47 6.77
N GLY A 34 7.43 -28.21 6.91
CA GLY A 34 7.99 -26.87 6.74
C GLY A 34 7.98 -25.99 8.00
N GLN A 35 7.41 -26.46 9.11
CA GLN A 35 7.51 -25.80 10.40
C GLN A 35 8.81 -26.18 11.11
N LYS A 36 9.52 -25.19 11.66
CA LYS A 36 10.80 -25.41 12.36
C LYS A 36 10.61 -25.82 13.83
N GLY A 37 9.45 -25.53 14.40
CA GLY A 37 9.15 -25.68 15.83
C GLY A 37 8.12 -24.63 16.28
N PRO A 38 7.76 -24.64 17.56
CA PRO A 38 6.69 -23.78 18.08
C PRO A 38 7.08 -22.31 18.04
N SER A 39 6.11 -21.47 17.69
CA SER A 39 6.23 -20.02 17.84
C SER A 39 5.86 -19.62 19.28
N GLU A 40 6.53 -18.62 19.87
CA GLU A 40 6.11 -18.07 21.17
C GLU A 40 4.68 -17.51 21.12
N VAL A 41 4.22 -17.13 19.93
CA VAL A 41 2.84 -16.68 19.68
C VAL A 41 1.81 -17.79 19.97
N MET A 42 2.21 -19.07 19.96
CA MET A 42 1.34 -20.19 20.35
C MET A 42 0.93 -20.14 21.82
N LEU A 43 1.65 -19.39 22.66
CA LEU A 43 1.30 -19.21 24.07
C LEU A 43 0.12 -18.25 24.27
N LEU A 44 -0.32 -17.56 23.23
CA LEU A 44 -1.48 -16.69 23.28
C LEU A 44 -2.76 -17.52 23.12
N GLU A 45 -3.43 -17.79 24.24
CA GLU A 45 -4.59 -18.70 24.37
C GLU A 45 -5.74 -18.42 23.38
N HIS A 46 -5.86 -17.19 22.88
CA HIS A 46 -6.93 -16.77 21.97
C HIS A 46 -6.43 -16.32 20.59
N PHE A 47 -5.16 -16.58 20.27
CA PHE A 47 -4.59 -16.21 18.98
C PHE A 47 -4.64 -17.39 18.01
N ASP A 48 -5.40 -17.23 16.93
CA ASP A 48 -5.39 -18.19 15.82
C ASP A 48 -4.13 -17.97 14.97
N LEU A 49 -3.21 -18.94 14.92
CA LEU A 49 -1.96 -18.79 14.15
C LEU A 49 -2.19 -18.67 12.64
N ALA A 50 -3.25 -19.30 12.12
CA ALA A 50 -3.56 -19.31 10.70
C ALA A 50 -4.30 -18.04 10.28
N LYS A 51 -5.27 -17.60 11.09
CA LYS A 51 -6.18 -16.48 10.77
C LYS A 51 -5.77 -15.17 11.44
N GLY A 52 -4.97 -15.24 12.51
CA GLY A 52 -4.55 -14.13 13.36
C GLY A 52 -3.45 -13.24 12.79
N ASN A 53 -2.91 -13.59 11.62
CA ASN A 53 -1.85 -12.82 10.96
C ASN A 53 -2.38 -12.14 9.70
N GLY A 54 -2.45 -10.80 9.74
CA GLY A 54 -2.70 -10.00 8.55
C GLY A 54 -1.52 -10.07 7.58
N MET A 55 -1.81 -10.05 6.28
CA MET A 55 -0.79 -10.08 5.25
C MET A 55 -0.32 -8.67 4.88
N ASP A 56 0.99 -8.47 4.86
CA ASP A 56 1.62 -7.27 4.33
C ASP A 56 1.59 -7.28 2.79
N ASP A 57 1.46 -6.11 2.16
CA ASP A 57 1.55 -5.96 0.70
C ASP A 57 2.93 -5.50 0.21
N LEU A 58 3.68 -4.81 1.06
CA LEU A 58 4.98 -4.24 0.73
C LEU A 58 6.01 -5.33 0.42
N HIS A 59 6.30 -6.19 1.39
CA HIS A 59 7.41 -7.13 1.30
C HIS A 59 7.10 -8.35 0.44
N PRO A 60 5.98 -9.09 0.63
CA PRO A 60 5.77 -10.29 -0.16
C PRO A 60 5.35 -9.96 -1.60
N PHE A 61 4.59 -8.90 -1.84
CA PHE A 61 4.00 -8.66 -3.17
C PHE A 61 4.72 -7.61 -3.99
N TYR A 62 5.03 -6.44 -3.43
CA TYR A 62 5.69 -5.38 -4.18
C TYR A 62 7.20 -5.63 -4.29
N GLU A 63 7.93 -5.69 -3.18
CA GLU A 63 9.38 -5.99 -3.22
C GLU A 63 9.66 -7.47 -3.52
N GLY A 64 8.72 -8.36 -3.20
CA GLY A 64 8.83 -9.79 -3.41
C GLY A 64 8.45 -10.21 -4.83
N VAL A 65 7.18 -10.58 -5.03
CA VAL A 65 6.72 -11.19 -6.29
C VAL A 65 6.87 -10.24 -7.47
N THR A 66 6.48 -8.97 -7.35
CA THR A 66 6.54 -8.03 -8.48
C THR A 66 7.96 -7.85 -8.98
N ALA A 67 8.91 -7.56 -8.08
CA ALA A 67 10.31 -7.41 -8.44
C ALA A 67 10.88 -8.70 -9.04
N PHE A 68 10.61 -9.84 -8.39
CA PHE A 68 11.11 -11.13 -8.81
C PHE A 68 10.57 -11.58 -10.17
N LEU A 69 9.25 -11.47 -10.38
CA LEU A 69 8.61 -11.77 -11.67
C LEU A 69 9.18 -10.87 -12.76
N THR A 70 9.32 -9.57 -12.50
CA THR A 70 9.88 -8.63 -13.48
C THR A 70 11.30 -9.04 -13.89
N ASP A 71 12.14 -9.45 -12.95
CA ASP A 71 13.50 -9.91 -13.27
C ASP A 71 13.52 -11.23 -14.01
N LEU A 72 12.66 -12.20 -13.66
CA LEU A 72 12.52 -13.45 -14.42
C LEU A 72 12.15 -13.18 -15.88
N LEU A 73 11.16 -12.32 -16.10
CA LEU A 73 10.68 -11.97 -17.43
C LEU A 73 11.70 -11.19 -18.25
N ILE A 74 12.51 -10.34 -17.62
CA ILE A 74 13.58 -9.62 -18.32
C ILE A 74 14.73 -10.56 -18.67
N ASN A 75 15.08 -11.48 -17.76
CA ASN A 75 16.18 -12.42 -17.96
C ASN A 75 15.84 -13.53 -18.96
N SER A 76 14.55 -13.80 -19.21
CA SER A 76 14.12 -14.74 -20.27
C SER A 76 14.17 -14.16 -21.68
N LEU A 77 14.41 -12.85 -21.83
CA LEU A 77 14.47 -12.18 -23.13
C LEU A 77 15.83 -12.36 -23.81
N GLY A 78 15.82 -12.65 -25.11
CA GLY A 78 17.04 -12.67 -25.93
C GLY A 78 17.66 -11.28 -26.14
N ASN A 79 16.85 -10.21 -26.15
CA ASN A 79 17.33 -8.82 -26.23
C ASN A 79 16.64 -7.90 -25.21
N PRO A 80 17.05 -7.98 -23.93
CA PRO A 80 16.42 -7.18 -22.86
C PRO A 80 16.53 -5.67 -23.07
N GLY A 81 17.62 -5.20 -23.70
CA GLY A 81 17.88 -3.77 -23.89
C GLY A 81 16.83 -3.07 -24.75
N GLN A 82 16.41 -3.71 -25.84
CA GLN A 82 15.35 -3.18 -26.71
C GLN A 82 14.01 -3.14 -25.98
N THR A 83 13.62 -4.24 -25.34
CA THR A 83 12.35 -4.35 -24.60
C THR A 83 12.28 -3.32 -23.48
N LEU A 84 13.36 -3.17 -22.71
CA LEU A 84 13.45 -2.16 -21.65
C LEU A 84 13.44 -0.73 -22.19
N GLY A 85 14.03 -0.49 -23.37
CA GLY A 85 13.96 0.80 -24.05
C GLY A 85 12.52 1.19 -24.41
N VAL A 86 11.74 0.25 -24.96
CA VAL A 86 10.31 0.46 -25.25
C VAL A 86 9.52 0.66 -23.95
N ALA A 87 9.70 -0.21 -22.97
CA ALA A 87 9.04 -0.12 -21.67
C ALA A 87 9.30 1.24 -21.00
N ASN A 88 10.56 1.68 -20.96
CA ASN A 88 10.95 2.96 -20.36
C ASN A 88 10.27 4.16 -21.05
N ARG A 89 10.18 4.16 -22.40
CA ARG A 89 9.46 5.20 -23.12
C ARG A 89 7.98 5.22 -22.78
N ARG A 90 7.34 4.05 -22.72
CA ARG A 90 5.92 3.95 -22.34
C ARG A 90 5.66 4.41 -20.91
N MET A 91 6.53 4.03 -19.96
CA MET A 91 6.43 4.51 -18.57
C MET A 91 6.42 6.04 -18.48
N GLN A 92 7.20 6.73 -19.31
CA GLN A 92 7.27 8.19 -19.33
C GLN A 92 6.02 8.85 -19.91
N GLN A 93 5.17 8.11 -20.63
CA GLN A 93 3.96 8.63 -21.29
C GLN A 93 2.69 8.42 -20.46
N VAL A 94 2.69 7.46 -19.54
CA VAL A 94 1.56 7.23 -18.63
C VAL A 94 1.38 8.45 -17.74
N ARG A 95 0.15 8.85 -17.44
CA ARG A 95 -0.14 9.84 -16.39
C ARG A 95 -0.51 9.10 -15.11
N THR A 96 0.11 9.47 -13.99
CA THR A 96 -0.14 8.86 -12.68
C THR A 96 -0.84 9.84 -11.73
N PRO A 97 -1.50 9.35 -10.66
CA PRO A 97 -2.10 10.20 -9.64
C PRO A 97 -1.08 11.17 -9.01
N VAL A 98 -1.51 12.41 -8.77
CA VAL A 98 -0.67 13.50 -8.23
C VAL A 98 -0.11 13.16 -6.83
N GLN A 99 -0.83 12.32 -6.09
CA GLN A 99 -0.53 11.90 -4.72
C GLN A 99 0.61 10.86 -4.62
N MET A 100 1.18 10.43 -5.75
CA MET A 100 2.33 9.51 -5.71
C MET A 100 3.55 10.21 -5.10
N SER A 101 3.98 9.70 -3.94
CA SER A 101 5.05 10.31 -3.12
C SER A 101 6.42 10.34 -3.81
N ARG A 102 6.63 9.52 -4.85
CA ARG A 102 7.87 9.49 -5.62
C ARG A 102 7.56 9.54 -7.14
N LYS A 103 8.15 10.50 -7.85
CA LYS A 103 7.95 10.75 -9.29
C LYS A 103 8.90 9.93 -10.19
N TRP A 104 8.37 9.52 -11.35
CA TRP A 104 8.96 8.88 -12.55
C TRP A 104 10.33 8.21 -12.41
N PHE A 105 10.34 6.88 -12.49
CA PHE A 105 11.55 6.07 -12.45
C PHE A 105 11.82 5.43 -13.78
N SER A 106 13.09 5.42 -14.14
CA SER A 106 13.55 4.62 -15.26
C SER A 106 13.55 3.14 -14.86
N ILE A 107 13.03 2.28 -15.74
CA ILE A 107 13.08 0.81 -15.57
C ILE A 107 14.53 0.29 -15.52
N PHE A 108 15.48 1.02 -16.09
CA PHE A 108 16.91 0.71 -15.99
C PHE A 108 17.45 0.84 -14.56
N LYS A 109 16.77 1.60 -13.68
CA LYS A 109 17.13 1.77 -12.27
C LYS A 109 16.36 0.84 -11.32
N ARG A 110 15.64 -0.16 -11.85
CA ARG A 110 14.75 -1.03 -11.06
C ARG A 110 15.45 -1.77 -9.91
N ALA A 111 16.73 -2.10 -10.04
CA ALA A 111 17.51 -2.72 -8.98
C ALA A 111 17.58 -1.88 -7.69
N ASN A 112 17.36 -0.56 -7.79
CA ASN A 112 17.35 0.36 -6.66
C ASN A 112 15.94 0.82 -6.27
N TRP A 113 14.89 0.26 -6.88
CA TRP A 113 13.52 0.61 -6.55
C TRP A 113 13.18 0.13 -5.14
N LYS A 114 12.47 0.99 -4.42
CA LYS A 114 11.83 0.67 -3.13
C LYS A 114 10.43 0.13 -3.38
N GLY A 115 9.84 -0.51 -2.38
CA GLY A 115 8.54 -1.15 -2.52
C GLY A 115 7.40 -0.24 -2.97
N SER A 116 7.41 1.05 -2.63
CA SER A 116 6.41 1.98 -3.17
C SER A 116 6.49 2.08 -4.70
N GLN A 117 7.72 2.05 -5.25
CA GLN A 117 7.96 2.12 -6.69
C GLN A 117 7.54 0.84 -7.38
N TRP A 118 7.83 -0.32 -6.79
CA TRP A 118 7.33 -1.61 -7.28
C TRP A 118 5.79 -1.69 -7.24
N GLY A 119 5.18 -1.21 -6.16
CA GLY A 119 3.72 -1.16 -6.00
C GLY A 119 3.06 -0.23 -7.02
N TYR A 120 3.70 0.88 -7.40
CA TYR A 120 3.21 1.73 -8.49
C TYR A 120 3.45 1.10 -9.86
N PHE A 121 4.59 0.44 -10.04
CA PHE A 121 4.93 -0.23 -11.28
C PHE A 121 3.89 -1.29 -11.65
N ILE A 122 3.60 -2.24 -10.74
CA ILE A 122 2.64 -3.31 -11.03
C ILE A 122 1.23 -2.80 -11.29
N ARG A 123 0.80 -1.75 -10.58
CA ARG A 123 -0.56 -1.19 -10.69
C ARG A 123 -0.79 -0.35 -11.94
N TYR A 124 0.21 0.44 -12.35
CA TYR A 124 -0.02 1.47 -13.39
C TYR A 124 0.83 1.30 -14.64
N HIS A 125 1.92 0.54 -14.58
CA HIS A 125 2.92 0.54 -15.65
C HIS A 125 3.18 -0.84 -16.23
N ALA A 126 3.25 -1.89 -15.41
CA ALA A 126 3.80 -3.18 -15.81
C ALA A 126 3.10 -3.75 -17.07
N VAL A 127 1.77 -3.80 -17.09
CA VAL A 127 1.01 -4.27 -18.25
C VAL A 127 1.33 -3.41 -19.48
N LEU A 128 1.19 -2.08 -19.38
CA LEU A 128 1.47 -1.15 -20.49
C LEU A 128 2.90 -1.26 -21.02
N CYS A 129 3.87 -1.48 -20.14
CA CYS A 129 5.28 -1.63 -20.50
C CYS A 129 5.50 -2.80 -21.46
N PHE A 130 4.75 -3.88 -21.30
CA PHE A 130 5.02 -5.15 -21.97
C PHE A 130 4.00 -5.55 -23.05
N LEU A 131 2.97 -4.73 -23.30
CA LEU A 131 2.01 -4.90 -24.41
C LEU A 131 2.63 -4.78 -25.82
N ASP A 132 1.83 -5.07 -26.86
CA ASP A 132 2.14 -4.96 -28.29
C ASP A 132 3.44 -5.66 -28.72
N ASN A 133 3.55 -6.96 -28.42
CA ASN A 133 4.70 -7.81 -28.77
C ASN A 133 6.03 -7.39 -28.13
N ASN A 134 6.02 -6.52 -27.11
CA ASN A 134 7.23 -6.19 -26.35
C ASN A 134 7.66 -7.35 -25.41
N LEU A 135 6.71 -8.23 -25.09
CA LEU A 135 6.88 -9.48 -24.34
C LEU A 135 5.91 -10.53 -24.92
N PRO A 136 6.23 -11.84 -24.86
CA PRO A 136 5.27 -12.89 -25.21
C PRO A 136 3.92 -12.74 -24.49
N ALA A 137 2.83 -13.03 -25.20
CA ALA A 137 1.47 -12.79 -24.72
C ALA A 137 1.16 -13.48 -23.37
N HIS A 138 1.64 -14.71 -23.17
CA HIS A 138 1.45 -15.45 -21.92
C HIS A 138 2.09 -14.75 -20.71
N HIS A 139 3.25 -14.12 -20.89
CA HIS A 139 3.88 -13.34 -19.82
C HIS A 139 3.12 -12.05 -19.52
N VAL A 140 2.55 -11.39 -20.54
CA VAL A 140 1.69 -10.22 -20.33
C VAL A 140 0.42 -10.60 -19.60
N GLU A 141 -0.18 -11.74 -19.93
CA GLU A 141 -1.33 -12.31 -19.22
C GLU A 141 -0.98 -12.53 -17.74
N HIS A 142 0.20 -13.11 -17.47
CA HIS A 142 0.68 -13.40 -16.13
C HIS A 142 0.88 -12.14 -15.27
N ILE A 143 1.51 -11.09 -15.83
CA ILE A 143 1.60 -9.77 -15.16
C ILE A 143 0.21 -9.19 -14.92
N SER A 144 -0.71 -9.34 -15.87
CA SER A 144 -2.06 -8.78 -15.78
C SER A 144 -2.88 -9.44 -14.67
N MET A 145 -2.75 -10.76 -14.47
CA MET A 145 -3.39 -11.48 -13.36
C MET A 145 -2.93 -10.93 -12.01
N LEU A 146 -1.61 -10.77 -11.83
CA LEU A 146 -1.04 -10.22 -10.58
C LEU A 146 -1.47 -8.76 -10.36
N SER A 147 -1.42 -7.94 -11.42
CA SER A 147 -1.83 -6.53 -11.36
C SER A 147 -3.31 -6.38 -10.96
N TYR A 148 -4.20 -7.15 -11.59
CA TYR A 148 -5.63 -7.17 -11.28
C TYR A 148 -5.89 -7.62 -9.84
N ALA A 149 -5.32 -8.74 -9.41
CA ALA A 149 -5.54 -9.28 -8.07
C ALA A 149 -5.09 -8.29 -6.99
N LEU A 150 -3.87 -7.74 -7.11
CA LEU A 150 -3.37 -6.74 -6.14
C LEU A 150 -4.19 -5.45 -6.13
N PHE A 151 -4.73 -5.03 -7.28
CA PHE A 151 -5.66 -3.91 -7.34
C PHE A 151 -6.93 -4.22 -6.56
N VAL A 152 -7.57 -5.35 -6.83
CA VAL A 152 -8.80 -5.81 -6.19
C VAL A 152 -8.64 -5.93 -4.67
N PHE A 153 -7.57 -6.57 -4.19
CA PHE A 153 -7.29 -6.71 -2.75
C PHE A 153 -7.01 -5.38 -2.04
N SER A 154 -6.63 -4.33 -2.78
CA SER A 154 -6.37 -3.00 -2.24
C SER A 154 -7.61 -2.09 -2.21
N GLN A 155 -8.75 -2.51 -2.75
CA GLN A 155 -9.95 -1.66 -2.79
C GLN A 155 -10.61 -1.54 -1.41
N ASP A 156 -11.08 -0.33 -1.09
CA ASP A 156 -11.79 -0.03 0.16
C ASP A 156 -13.09 -0.84 0.28
N SER A 157 -13.81 -0.94 -0.83
CA SER A 157 -15.01 -1.77 -0.98
C SER A 157 -14.86 -2.64 -2.22
N ILE A 158 -15.35 -3.87 -2.15
CA ILE A 158 -15.15 -4.89 -3.16
C ILE A 158 -16.42 -5.73 -3.28
N ASP A 159 -16.82 -6.03 -4.52
CA ASP A 159 -17.89 -6.98 -4.77
C ASP A 159 -17.40 -8.41 -4.49
N PRO A 160 -18.17 -9.27 -3.79
CA PRO A 160 -17.79 -10.65 -3.55
C PRO A 160 -17.38 -11.42 -4.83
N ALA A 161 -18.01 -11.13 -5.96
CA ALA A 161 -17.68 -11.74 -7.25
C ALA A 161 -16.35 -11.23 -7.83
N ASP A 162 -15.97 -9.97 -7.57
CA ASP A 162 -14.62 -9.48 -7.92
C ASP A 162 -13.56 -10.15 -7.05
N LEU A 163 -13.85 -10.34 -5.75
CA LEU A 163 -12.95 -11.04 -4.83
C LEU A 163 -12.72 -12.49 -5.27
N GLN A 164 -13.79 -13.20 -5.61
CA GLN A 164 -13.69 -14.58 -6.12
C GLN A 164 -12.90 -14.66 -7.43
N ARG A 165 -13.11 -13.72 -8.35
CA ARG A 165 -12.35 -13.64 -9.60
C ARG A 165 -10.87 -13.35 -9.35
N ALA A 166 -10.53 -12.49 -8.39
CA ALA A 166 -9.15 -12.24 -8.00
C ALA A 166 -8.50 -13.50 -7.39
N ASP A 167 -9.22 -14.26 -6.58
CA ASP A 167 -8.78 -15.54 -6.01
C ASP A 167 -8.43 -16.55 -7.11
N GLN A 168 -9.36 -16.80 -8.04
CA GLN A 168 -9.18 -17.68 -9.19
C GLN A 168 -8.03 -17.24 -10.10
N ASN A 169 -7.85 -15.92 -10.28
CA ASN A 169 -6.73 -15.37 -11.04
C ASN A 169 -5.39 -15.65 -10.35
N ILE A 170 -5.33 -15.61 -9.01
CA ILE A 170 -4.13 -15.96 -8.26
C ILE A 170 -3.84 -17.46 -8.34
N GLU A 171 -4.85 -18.33 -8.21
CA GLU A 171 -4.66 -19.78 -8.37
C GLU A 171 -4.09 -20.12 -9.76
N ARG A 172 -4.67 -19.54 -10.81
CA ARG A 172 -4.16 -19.67 -12.18
C ARG A 172 -2.77 -19.07 -12.34
N PHE A 173 -2.51 -17.89 -11.76
CA PHE A 173 -1.20 -17.26 -11.77
C PHE A 173 -0.14 -18.20 -11.17
N LEU A 174 -0.42 -18.86 -10.05
CA LEU A 174 0.53 -19.76 -9.38
C LEU A 174 0.80 -21.02 -10.21
N ALA A 175 -0.24 -21.61 -10.81
CA ALA A 175 -0.09 -22.78 -11.68
C ALA A 175 0.81 -22.47 -12.88
N LEU A 176 0.53 -21.37 -13.57
CA LEU A 176 1.32 -20.91 -14.71
C LEU A 176 2.72 -20.45 -14.29
N PHE A 177 2.88 -19.85 -13.10
CA PHE A 177 4.19 -19.46 -12.59
C PHE A 177 5.11 -20.67 -12.45
N GLN A 178 4.61 -21.75 -11.85
CA GLN A 178 5.40 -22.98 -11.71
C GLN A 178 5.72 -23.60 -13.07
N GLU A 179 4.77 -23.60 -14.01
CA GLU A 179 4.97 -24.12 -15.36
C GLU A 179 6.05 -23.34 -16.12
N TYR A 180 5.98 -21.99 -16.10
CA TYR A 180 6.85 -21.12 -16.88
C TYR A 180 8.23 -20.91 -16.26
N HIS A 181 8.31 -20.94 -14.93
CA HIS A 181 9.52 -20.57 -14.21
C HIS A 181 10.10 -21.71 -13.37
N GLY A 182 9.47 -22.88 -13.36
CA GLY A 182 9.95 -24.05 -12.63
C GLY A 182 9.62 -24.05 -11.13
N ALA A 183 9.53 -25.25 -10.57
CA ALA A 183 9.24 -25.47 -9.15
C ALA A 183 10.32 -24.87 -8.23
N GLU A 184 11.56 -24.77 -8.71
CA GLU A 184 12.67 -24.14 -7.99
C GLU A 184 12.46 -22.63 -7.78
N ASN A 185 11.61 -21.98 -8.57
CA ASN A 185 11.29 -20.56 -8.42
C ASN A 185 10.01 -20.29 -7.62
N MET A 186 9.32 -21.35 -7.16
CA MET A 186 8.20 -21.25 -6.20
C MET A 186 8.70 -20.91 -4.79
N ARG A 187 9.07 -19.64 -4.60
CA ARG A 187 9.60 -19.09 -3.34
C ARG A 187 8.46 -18.76 -2.36
N PHE A 188 8.82 -18.52 -1.10
CA PHE A 188 7.89 -18.12 -0.05
C PHE A 188 6.94 -16.98 -0.47
N ASN A 189 7.48 -15.88 -0.99
CA ASN A 189 6.66 -14.74 -1.43
C ASN A 189 5.67 -15.09 -2.56
N VAL A 190 6.03 -16.02 -3.45
CA VAL A 190 5.12 -16.50 -4.51
C VAL A 190 4.00 -17.32 -3.85
N HIS A 191 4.34 -18.24 -2.95
CA HIS A 191 3.35 -19.02 -2.20
C HIS A 191 2.40 -18.15 -1.37
N MET A 192 2.88 -17.06 -0.77
CA MET A 192 2.06 -16.15 0.03
C MET A 192 0.85 -15.60 -0.74
N LEU A 193 0.91 -15.52 -2.08
CA LEU A 193 -0.24 -15.12 -2.88
C LEU A 193 -1.44 -16.06 -2.70
N SER A 194 -1.23 -17.37 -2.47
CA SER A 194 -2.34 -18.33 -2.26
C SER A 194 -3.22 -17.99 -1.05
N HIS A 195 -2.69 -17.21 -0.11
CA HIS A 195 -3.40 -16.78 1.09
C HIS A 195 -3.95 -15.36 0.98
N ALA A 196 -3.72 -14.68 -0.15
CA ALA A 196 -4.06 -13.26 -0.35
C ALA A 196 -5.57 -13.00 -0.21
N ALA A 197 -6.41 -13.83 -0.85
CA ALA A 197 -7.85 -13.67 -0.79
C ALA A 197 -8.41 -13.97 0.61
N GLN A 198 -7.91 -15.00 1.28
CA GLN A 198 -8.29 -15.30 2.67
C GLN A 198 -7.90 -14.15 3.61
N SER A 199 -6.67 -13.63 3.48
CA SER A 199 -6.24 -12.45 4.24
C SER A 199 -7.16 -11.26 3.99
N ARG A 200 -7.57 -11.00 2.74
CA ARG A 200 -8.50 -9.91 2.41
C ARG A 200 -9.88 -10.06 3.06
N ARG A 201 -10.36 -11.30 3.23
CA ARG A 201 -11.64 -11.63 3.89
C ARG A 201 -11.58 -11.38 5.40
N LEU A 202 -10.45 -11.68 6.03
CA LEU A 202 -10.27 -11.61 7.48
C LEU A 202 -9.80 -10.23 7.97
N TRP A 203 -8.92 -9.57 7.22
CA TRP A 203 -8.15 -8.40 7.68
C TRP A 203 -8.50 -7.09 6.97
N ALA A 204 -9.58 -7.05 6.20
CA ALA A 204 -9.97 -5.88 5.41
C ALA A 204 -8.93 -5.58 4.27
N PRO A 205 -8.99 -4.42 3.57
CA PRO A 205 -8.08 -4.14 2.45
C PRO A 205 -6.60 -4.24 2.83
N PHE A 206 -5.75 -4.62 1.88
CA PHE A 206 -4.30 -4.78 2.11
C PHE A 206 -3.60 -3.54 2.67
N TRP A 207 -4.09 -2.35 2.36
CA TRP A 207 -3.49 -1.12 2.90
C TRP A 207 -3.68 -0.99 4.43
N THR A 208 -4.61 -1.72 5.03
CA THR A 208 -4.88 -1.68 6.49
C THR A 208 -3.81 -2.43 7.30
N THR A 209 -3.26 -3.51 6.75
CA THR A 209 -2.19 -4.33 7.34
C THR A 209 -0.81 -4.05 6.74
N SER A 210 -0.74 -3.04 5.87
CA SER A 210 0.48 -2.68 5.16
C SER A 210 1.58 -2.17 6.08
N THR A 211 2.80 -2.64 5.83
CA THR A 211 3.99 -2.28 6.62
C THR A 211 4.64 -0.96 6.18
N PHE A 212 4.14 -0.29 5.13
CA PHE A 212 4.69 1.00 4.66
C PHE A 212 4.84 2.05 5.77
N ASN A 213 3.84 2.15 6.65
CA ASN A 213 3.87 3.12 7.74
C ASN A 213 4.95 2.76 8.77
N PHE A 214 5.08 1.47 9.10
CA PHE A 214 6.09 0.99 10.04
C PHE A 214 7.50 1.23 9.51
N GLU A 215 7.77 0.94 8.24
CA GLU A 215 9.06 1.22 7.60
C GLU A 215 9.40 2.72 7.59
N SER A 216 8.40 3.57 7.33
CA SER A 216 8.57 5.02 7.41
C SER A 216 8.95 5.47 8.83
N TRP A 217 8.27 4.93 9.85
CA TRP A 217 8.54 5.23 11.25
C TRP A 217 9.89 4.68 11.71
N ASN A 218 10.27 3.46 11.32
CA ASN A 218 11.58 2.88 11.61
C ASN A 218 12.71 3.78 11.11
N ARG A 219 12.57 4.33 9.90
CA ARG A 219 13.51 5.34 9.39
C ARG A 219 13.55 6.59 10.25
N GLN A 220 12.41 7.12 10.70
CA GLN A 220 12.38 8.30 11.57
C GLN A 220 13.05 8.03 12.93
N LEU A 221 12.76 6.87 13.53
CA LEU A 221 13.39 6.44 14.78
C LEU A 221 14.91 6.33 14.63
N GLY A 222 15.39 5.78 13.51
CA GLY A 222 16.82 5.72 13.21
C GLY A 222 17.47 7.11 13.12
N LEU A 223 16.79 8.10 12.51
CA LEU A 223 17.28 9.48 12.47
C LEU A 223 17.30 10.16 13.86
N TRP A 224 16.51 9.67 14.81
CA TRP A 224 16.52 10.14 16.19
C TRP A 224 17.65 9.57 17.03
N VAL A 225 18.44 8.63 16.50
CA VAL A 225 19.63 8.12 17.16
C VAL A 225 20.85 8.73 16.48
N THR A 226 21.49 9.71 17.14
CA THR A 226 22.71 10.36 16.63
C THR A 226 23.98 9.83 17.29
N SER A 227 23.84 8.99 18.30
CA SER A 227 24.93 8.38 19.06
C SER A 227 24.48 7.00 19.58
N PRO A 228 25.39 6.01 19.68
CA PRO A 228 25.08 4.72 20.32
C PRO A 228 24.72 4.84 21.80
N LYS A 229 25.19 5.90 22.48
CA LYS A 229 24.96 6.10 23.91
C LYS A 229 23.49 6.45 24.16
N SER A 230 22.79 5.66 24.97
CA SER A 230 21.41 5.96 25.38
C SER A 230 20.46 6.17 24.19
N ALA A 231 20.53 5.28 23.18
CA ALA A 231 19.72 5.39 21.98
C ALA A 231 18.20 5.45 22.27
N ALA A 232 17.73 4.65 23.24
CA ALA A 232 16.34 4.68 23.69
C ALA A 232 15.95 6.05 24.28
N ASP A 233 16.79 6.62 25.16
CA ASP A 233 16.53 7.93 25.76
C ASP A 233 16.49 9.04 24.70
N GLN A 234 17.34 8.97 23.67
CA GLN A 234 17.33 9.91 22.55
C GLN A 234 16.01 9.85 21.78
N VAL A 235 15.51 8.64 21.49
CA VAL A 235 14.23 8.44 20.82
C VAL A 235 13.09 9.02 21.66
N VAL A 236 13.04 8.68 22.95
CA VAL A 236 12.00 9.14 23.87
C VAL A 236 12.00 10.66 24.00
N ALA A 237 13.16 11.27 24.27
CA ALA A 237 13.29 12.72 24.42
C ALA A 237 12.88 13.47 23.14
N ARG A 238 13.30 12.99 21.96
CA ARG A 238 12.94 13.61 20.68
C ARG A 238 11.47 13.42 20.32
N HIS A 239 10.88 12.29 20.69
CA HIS A 239 9.45 12.06 20.55
C HIS A 239 8.64 13.05 21.40
N PHE A 240 9.00 13.22 22.68
CA PHE A 240 8.36 14.20 23.56
C PHE A 240 8.56 15.64 23.07
N LEU A 241 9.75 15.99 22.60
CA LEU A 241 10.01 17.31 22.01
C LEU A 241 9.11 17.55 20.79
N LYS A 242 8.95 16.55 19.92
CA LYS A 242 8.05 16.63 18.76
C LYS A 242 6.61 16.85 19.20
N ILE A 243 6.09 16.09 20.15
CA ILE A 243 4.73 16.29 20.70
C ILE A 243 4.59 17.69 21.27
N TYR A 244 5.55 18.12 22.09
CA TYR A 244 5.55 19.44 22.70
C TYR A 244 5.47 20.54 21.65
N VAL A 245 6.37 20.53 20.66
CA VAL A 245 6.42 21.54 19.58
C VAL A 245 5.13 21.53 18.74
N HIS A 246 4.56 20.36 18.45
CA HIS A 246 3.27 20.26 17.76
C HIS A 246 2.12 20.86 18.61
N SER A 247 2.07 20.57 19.90
CA SER A 247 1.04 21.11 20.81
C SER A 247 1.21 22.61 21.06
N ALA A 248 2.46 23.10 21.07
CA ALA A 248 2.80 24.49 21.31
C ALA A 248 2.16 25.44 20.28
N ALA A 249 1.96 24.98 19.05
CA ALA A 249 1.25 25.73 18.02
C ALA A 249 -0.22 26.06 18.38
N HIS A 250 -0.79 25.41 19.40
CA HIS A 250 -2.20 25.51 19.80
C HIS A 250 -2.42 25.99 21.24
N ARG A 251 -1.33 26.26 21.97
CA ARG A 251 -1.37 26.59 23.39
C ARG A 251 -1.62 28.08 23.61
N GLU A 252 -2.58 28.46 24.43
CA GLU A 252 -2.91 29.88 24.69
C GLU A 252 -1.86 30.60 25.53
N ASP A 253 -1.10 29.86 26.33
CA ASP A 253 -0.01 30.38 27.14
C ASP A 253 1.26 30.72 26.33
N ILE A 254 1.27 30.39 25.03
CA ILE A 254 2.38 30.70 24.12
C ILE A 254 2.01 31.92 23.27
N SER A 255 2.95 32.86 23.17
CA SER A 255 2.73 34.10 22.40
C SER A 255 2.35 33.80 20.94
N GLU A 256 1.45 34.61 20.41
CA GLU A 256 0.93 34.45 19.05
C GLU A 256 2.05 34.43 17.99
N HIS A 257 3.07 35.28 18.17
CA HIS A 257 4.23 35.29 17.29
C HIS A 257 4.96 33.95 17.23
N VAL A 258 5.18 33.30 18.38
CA VAL A 258 5.86 32.00 18.46
C VAL A 258 5.00 30.89 17.88
N ARG A 259 3.67 30.90 18.15
CA ARG A 259 2.75 29.93 17.54
C ARG A 259 2.75 30.02 16.01
N ASN A 260 2.71 31.24 15.48
CA ASN A 260 2.75 31.48 14.05
C ASN A 260 4.06 30.97 13.44
N HIS A 261 5.20 31.27 14.09
CA HIS A 261 6.51 30.76 13.66
C HIS A 261 6.58 29.23 13.65
N ILE A 262 6.14 28.57 14.72
CA ILE A 262 6.10 27.09 14.80
C ILE A 262 5.20 26.52 13.71
N SER A 263 4.02 27.10 13.51
CA SER A 263 3.08 26.66 12.47
C SER A 263 3.66 26.79 11.08
N ASP A 264 4.36 27.88 10.78
CA ASP A 264 5.01 28.10 9.48
C ASP A 264 6.11 27.06 9.23
N GLN A 265 6.94 26.77 10.25
CA GLN A 265 8.02 25.79 10.15
C GLN A 265 7.52 24.34 10.02
N LEU A 266 6.48 23.96 10.77
CA LEU A 266 5.98 22.57 10.77
C LEU A 266 5.12 22.24 9.55
N PHE A 267 4.31 23.19 9.07
CA PHE A 267 3.26 22.87 8.10
C PHE A 267 3.55 23.42 6.69
N ALA A 268 4.60 24.25 6.51
CA ALA A 268 5.08 24.84 5.25
C ALA A 268 4.04 25.56 4.36
N THR A 269 2.78 25.52 4.78
CA THR A 269 1.58 26.00 4.13
C THR A 269 0.78 26.62 5.25
N LYS A 270 0.40 27.90 5.11
CA LYS A 270 -0.51 28.55 6.06
C LYS A 270 -1.73 27.64 6.21
N ARG A 271 -1.89 27.05 7.40
CA ARG A 271 -3.08 26.25 7.72
C ARG A 271 -4.28 27.17 7.50
N LYS A 272 -5.18 26.74 6.61
CA LYS A 272 -6.43 27.45 6.41
C LYS A 272 -7.25 27.24 7.67
N ILE A 273 -7.53 28.32 8.38
CA ILE A 273 -8.37 28.28 9.57
C ILE A 273 -9.80 27.99 9.11
N ALA A 274 -10.45 27.05 9.78
CA ALA A 274 -11.88 26.82 9.60
C ALA A 274 -12.62 27.84 10.47
N ALA A 275 -13.38 28.73 9.85
CA ALA A 275 -14.27 29.64 10.54
C ALA A 275 -15.66 29.02 10.61
N GLN A 276 -16.29 29.01 11.78
CA GLN A 276 -17.67 28.60 11.89
C GLN A 276 -18.55 29.62 11.15
N LEU A 277 -19.37 29.15 10.21
CA LEU A 277 -20.29 29.97 9.43
C LEU A 277 -21.70 29.90 10.02
N GLU A 278 -22.12 28.67 10.33
CA GLU A 278 -23.42 28.34 10.96
C GLU A 278 -23.18 27.18 11.94
N PRO A 279 -24.17 26.83 12.80
CA PRO A 279 -24.11 25.59 13.57
C PRO A 279 -23.78 24.41 12.65
N GLU A 280 -22.77 23.62 13.00
CA GLU A 280 -22.27 22.47 12.23
C GLU A 280 -21.67 22.77 10.84
N ILE A 281 -21.60 24.04 10.40
CA ILE A 281 -21.02 24.41 9.10
C ILE A 281 -19.77 25.27 9.30
N PHE A 282 -18.66 24.80 8.74
CA PHE A 282 -17.36 25.47 8.83
C PHE A 282 -16.81 25.79 7.45
N GLY A 283 -16.39 27.03 7.24
CA GLY A 283 -15.74 27.51 6.03
C GLY A 283 -14.22 27.47 6.16
N LEU A 284 -13.55 26.76 5.27
CA LEU A 284 -12.09 26.71 5.21
C LEU A 284 -11.55 27.81 4.29
N GLY A 285 -10.70 28.70 4.83
CA GLY A 285 -10.10 29.83 4.11
C GLY A 285 -10.82 31.17 4.35
N SER A 286 -10.25 32.27 3.85
CA SER A 286 -10.66 33.63 4.26
C SER A 286 -11.92 34.20 3.59
N GLY A 287 -12.78 33.37 2.98
CA GLY A 287 -14.06 33.78 2.38
C GLY A 287 -13.96 34.93 1.36
N LYS A 288 -13.90 34.63 0.06
CA LYS A 288 -13.78 35.67 -0.99
C LYS A 288 -15.15 36.02 -1.56
N ARG A 289 -15.57 37.27 -1.40
CA ARG A 289 -16.76 37.81 -2.10
C ARG A 289 -16.53 37.77 -3.61
N ARG A 290 -17.52 37.24 -4.33
CA ARG A 290 -17.55 37.16 -5.79
C ARG A 290 -18.98 37.35 -6.28
N VAL A 291 -19.11 37.86 -7.50
CA VAL A 291 -20.40 37.87 -8.20
C VAL A 291 -20.55 36.55 -8.95
N ALA A 292 -21.69 35.89 -8.79
CA ALA A 292 -21.99 34.64 -9.47
C ALA A 292 -22.00 34.82 -11.00
N SER A 293 -21.34 33.93 -11.73
CA SER A 293 -21.41 33.89 -13.20
C SER A 293 -22.84 33.70 -13.70
N ALA A 294 -23.10 33.96 -14.99
CA ALA A 294 -24.42 33.78 -15.58
C ALA A 294 -24.98 32.36 -15.36
N ARG A 295 -24.13 31.33 -15.54
CA ARG A 295 -24.48 29.92 -15.30
C ARG A 295 -24.79 29.64 -13.83
N GLN A 296 -23.98 30.15 -12.90
CA GLN A 296 -24.23 29.99 -11.46
C GLN A 296 -25.50 30.73 -11.03
N SER A 297 -25.73 31.93 -11.54
CA SER A 297 -26.92 32.73 -11.27
C SER A 297 -28.20 32.05 -11.75
N GLN A 298 -28.13 31.27 -12.83
CA GLN A 298 -29.27 30.48 -13.31
C GLN A 298 -29.57 29.29 -12.38
N LEU A 299 -28.52 28.60 -11.91
CA LEU A 299 -28.65 27.50 -10.94
C LEU A 299 -29.21 27.99 -9.59
N LEU A 300 -28.70 29.12 -9.09
CA LEU A 300 -29.18 29.74 -7.85
C LEU A 300 -30.65 30.16 -7.97
N ARG A 301 -31.05 30.74 -9.11
CA ARG A 301 -32.45 31.07 -9.39
C ARG A 301 -33.36 29.85 -9.42
N GLY A 302 -32.87 28.72 -9.94
CA GLY A 302 -33.58 27.44 -9.90
C GLY A 302 -33.83 26.91 -8.48
N GLN A 303 -33.08 27.41 -7.49
CA GLN A 303 -33.24 27.09 -6.07
C GLN A 303 -33.92 28.25 -5.28
N GLY A 304 -34.50 29.24 -5.97
CA GLY A 304 -35.17 30.38 -5.35
C GLY A 304 -34.23 31.46 -4.79
N ILE A 305 -32.91 31.34 -5.00
CA ILE A 305 -31.92 32.31 -4.51
C ILE A 305 -31.69 33.40 -5.56
N LEU A 306 -32.10 34.63 -5.23
CA LEU A 306 -31.98 35.80 -6.12
C LEU A 306 -30.68 36.60 -5.94
N ASN A 307 -29.96 36.37 -4.83
CA ASN A 307 -28.72 37.08 -4.52
C ASN A 307 -27.57 36.62 -5.44
N ARG A 308 -26.86 37.58 -6.03
CA ARG A 308 -25.71 37.34 -6.91
C ARG A 308 -24.37 37.48 -6.21
N ASP A 309 -24.35 38.09 -5.04
CA ASP A 309 -23.15 38.22 -4.23
C ASP A 309 -22.99 36.96 -3.38
N ILE A 310 -21.97 36.18 -3.73
CA ILE A 310 -21.63 34.93 -3.05
C ILE A 310 -20.29 35.06 -2.34
N VAL A 311 -20.17 34.42 -1.18
CA VAL A 311 -18.88 34.26 -0.51
C VAL A 311 -18.36 32.86 -0.83
N VAL A 312 -17.18 32.79 -1.45
CA VAL A 312 -16.57 31.52 -1.85
C VAL A 312 -15.46 31.17 -0.88
N TYR A 313 -15.59 29.99 -0.28
CA TYR A 313 -14.57 29.36 0.56
C TYR A 313 -13.83 28.28 -0.23
N ASP A 314 -12.65 27.88 0.23
CA ASP A 314 -11.89 26.81 -0.42
C ASP A 314 -12.53 25.44 -0.21
N ARG A 315 -13.20 25.26 0.94
CA ARG A 315 -14.03 24.10 1.27
C ARG A 315 -15.10 24.50 2.29
N ILE A 316 -16.30 23.95 2.15
CA ILE A 316 -17.32 23.96 3.20
C ILE A 316 -17.30 22.58 3.84
N LEU A 317 -17.17 22.54 5.16
CA LEU A 317 -17.19 21.34 5.98
C LEU A 317 -18.51 21.33 6.74
N ARG A 318 -19.20 20.19 6.75
CA ARG A 318 -20.33 19.94 7.64
C ARG A 318 -19.88 18.95 8.70
N SER A 319 -20.13 19.25 9.96
CA SER A 319 -19.95 18.29 11.04
C SER A 319 -20.95 17.16 10.81
N CYS A 320 -20.47 16.01 10.38
CA CYS A 320 -21.25 14.78 10.50
C CYS A 320 -21.00 14.28 11.93
N LEU A 321 -22.00 14.42 12.80
CA LEU A 321 -22.10 13.56 13.97
C LEU A 321 -22.42 12.13 13.53
#